data_AF-A0A529R387-F1
#
_entry.id   AF-A0A529R387-F1
#
_cell.length_a   1.000
_cell.length_b   1.000
_cell.length_c   1.000
_cell.angle_alpha   90.00
_cell.angle_beta   90.00
_cell.angle_gamma   90.00
#
_symmetry.space_group_name_H-M   'P 1'
#
loop_
_entity.id
_entity.type
_entity.pdbx_description
1 polymer ?
#
loop_
_entity_poly.entity_id
_entity_poly.type
_entity_poly.pdbx_seq_one_letter_code
_entity_poly.pdbx_strand_id
1 'polypeptide(L)'
;ARLLDAFGIDYVEGGYPGANPTDTAFFQKKRTESAKLVAFGMTKRAGVSASNDPGLAALVQSKSDAICFVAKSWDYHVRVALGCTNE
;
A
#
# COMPACT_ATOMS: atom_id res chain seq x y z
N ALA A 1 6.19 11.60 -8.36
CA ALA A 1 7.42 11.27 -7.61
C ALA A 1 8.51 12.31 -7.81
N ARG A 2 9.21 12.36 -8.95
CA ARG A 2 10.42 13.21 -9.14
C ARG A 2 10.27 14.70 -8.76
N LEU A 3 9.15 15.34 -9.10
CA LEU A 3 8.94 16.75 -8.72
C LEU A 3 8.81 16.95 -7.19
N LEU A 4 8.13 16.04 -6.49
CA LEU A 4 7.98 16.09 -5.03
C LEU A 4 9.30 15.77 -4.31
N ASP A 5 10.07 14.85 -4.87
CA ASP A 5 11.42 14.51 -4.40
C ASP A 5 12.37 15.70 -4.56
N ALA A 6 12.38 16.35 -5.72
CA ALA A 6 13.16 17.57 -5.94
C ALA A 6 12.71 18.77 -5.08
N PHE A 7 11.43 18.81 -4.69
CA PHE A 7 10.92 19.80 -3.74
C PHE A 7 11.42 19.57 -2.30
N GLY A 8 11.92 18.37 -1.99
CA GLY A 8 12.46 18.04 -0.66
C GLY A 8 11.44 17.38 0.28
N ILE A 9 10.42 16.68 -0.26
CA ILE A 9 9.51 15.88 0.58
C ILE A 9 10.19 14.59 1.04
N ASP A 10 10.12 14.28 2.34
CA ASP A 10 10.76 13.08 2.90
C ASP A 10 10.10 11.75 2.47
N TYR A 11 8.77 11.76 2.32
CA TYR A 11 7.97 10.57 1.99
C TYR A 11 7.01 10.89 0.85
N VAL A 12 7.10 10.13 -0.25
CA VAL A 12 6.23 10.29 -1.41
C VAL A 12 5.42 9.03 -1.62
N GLU A 13 4.12 9.09 -1.32
CA GLU A 13 3.20 8.01 -1.62
C GLU A 13 2.94 7.93 -3.13
N GLY A 14 3.24 6.77 -3.71
CA GLY A 14 3.29 6.58 -5.16
C GLY A 14 2.11 5.81 -5.75
N GLY A 15 1.23 5.24 -4.92
CA GLY A 15 0.09 4.42 -5.35
C GLY A 15 0.03 3.06 -4.66
N TYR A 16 -0.81 2.16 -5.19
CA TYR A 16 -1.11 0.85 -4.61
C TYR A 16 -0.67 -0.30 -5.55
N PRO A 17 0.55 -0.86 -5.36
CA PRO A 17 1.00 -2.07 -6.04
C PRO A 17 0.02 -3.24 -5.90
N GLY A 18 -0.33 -3.87 -7.01
CA GLY A 18 -1.29 -4.98 -7.05
C GLY A 18 -2.77 -4.57 -7.14
N ALA A 19 -3.10 -3.28 -6.98
CA ALA A 19 -4.47 -2.81 -7.19
C ALA A 19 -4.80 -2.60 -8.68
N ASN A 20 -3.82 -2.13 -9.46
CA ASN A 20 -3.94 -1.97 -10.91
C ASN A 20 -2.58 -2.17 -11.61
N PRO A 21 -2.57 -2.43 -12.94
CA PRO A 21 -1.32 -2.66 -13.68
C PRO A 21 -0.37 -1.47 -13.70
N THR A 22 -0.89 -0.24 -13.74
CA THR A 22 -0.08 0.99 -13.80
C THR A 22 0.73 1.17 -12.53
N ASP A 23 0.10 1.05 -11.36
CA ASP A 23 0.77 1.16 -10.07
C ASP A 23 1.76 0.01 -9.90
N THR A 24 1.36 -1.21 -10.28
CA THR A 24 2.25 -2.37 -10.21
C THR A 24 3.54 -2.14 -11.01
N ALA A 25 3.43 -1.63 -12.24
CA ALA A 25 4.59 -1.27 -13.07
C ALA A 25 5.38 -0.08 -12.51
N PHE A 26 4.71 0.88 -11.87
CA PHE A 26 5.35 2.03 -11.24
C PHE A 26 6.35 1.58 -10.17
N PHE A 27 5.95 0.61 -9.34
CA PHE A 27 6.74 0.10 -8.22
C PHE A 27 7.69 -1.07 -8.55
N GLN A 28 7.88 -1.43 -9.83
CA GLN A 28 8.92 -2.39 -10.23
C GLN A 28 10.35 -1.86 -10.08
N LYS A 29 10.52 -0.54 -9.89
CA LYS A 29 11.81 0.11 -9.64
C LYS A 29 11.64 1.33 -8.76
N LYS A 30 12.71 1.72 -8.07
CA LYS A 30 12.75 2.97 -7.29
C LYS A 30 12.53 4.18 -8.21
N ARG A 31 11.80 5.19 -7.73
CA ARG A 31 11.37 6.38 -8.51
C ARG A 31 11.77 7.71 -7.88
N THR A 32 12.42 7.66 -6.73
CA THR A 32 12.92 8.78 -5.94
C THR A 32 14.40 8.57 -5.66
N GLU A 33 15.13 9.67 -5.52
CA GLU A 33 16.55 9.70 -5.17
C GLU A 33 16.72 9.91 -3.67
N SER A 34 16.09 10.96 -3.11
CA SER A 34 16.23 11.34 -1.69
C SER A 34 15.01 10.90 -0.87
N ALA A 35 13.81 11.19 -1.36
CA ALA A 35 12.57 10.83 -0.69
C ALA A 35 12.42 9.30 -0.59
N LYS A 36 11.80 8.83 0.50
CA LYS A 36 11.32 7.45 0.60
C LYS A 36 10.09 7.29 -0.28
N LEU A 37 10.16 6.37 -1.24
CA LEU A 37 9.00 5.99 -2.03
C LEU A 37 8.09 5.10 -1.17
N VAL A 38 6.84 5.50 -1.00
CA VAL A 38 5.87 4.78 -0.15
C VAL A 38 4.82 4.09 -1.01
N ALA A 39 4.63 2.79 -0.79
CA ALA A 39 3.48 2.06 -1.31
C ALA A 39 2.30 2.19 -0.33
N PHE A 40 1.10 2.37 -0.85
CA PHE A 40 -0.14 2.39 -0.07
C PHE A 40 -0.87 1.05 -0.21
N GLY A 41 -1.51 0.57 0.86
CA GLY A 41 -2.41 -0.57 0.72
C GLY A 41 -3.10 -1.01 2.00
N MET A 42 -3.96 -2.03 1.89
CA MET A 42 -4.65 -2.62 3.05
C MET A 42 -3.80 -3.70 3.73
N THR A 43 -4.07 -3.95 5.02
CA THR A 43 -3.35 -4.93 5.84
C THR A 43 -3.46 -6.36 5.30
N LYS A 44 -4.68 -6.89 5.19
CA LYS A 44 -5.02 -8.18 4.55
C LYS A 44 -6.53 -8.23 4.29
N ARG A 45 -6.97 -9.12 3.42
CA ARG A 45 -8.40 -9.40 3.23
C ARG A 45 -8.97 -10.12 4.45
N ALA A 46 -10.23 -9.81 4.78
CA ALA A 46 -10.99 -10.58 5.76
C ALA A 46 -11.11 -12.03 5.28
N GLY A 47 -10.98 -13.00 6.19
CA GLY A 47 -11.00 -14.43 5.85
C GLY A 47 -9.74 -15.00 5.18
N VAL A 48 -8.74 -14.17 4.88
CA VAL A 48 -7.46 -14.59 4.26
C VAL A 48 -6.32 -14.43 5.28
N SER A 49 -5.35 -15.35 5.28
CA SER A 49 -4.18 -15.23 6.17
C SER A 49 -3.18 -14.23 5.58
N ALA A 50 -2.44 -13.52 6.42
CA ALA A 50 -1.43 -12.57 5.92
C ALA A 50 -0.40 -13.27 5.00
N SER A 51 -0.04 -14.52 5.32
CA SER A 51 0.91 -15.32 4.53
C SER A 51 0.44 -15.70 3.13
N ASN A 52 -0.87 -15.70 2.86
CA ASN A 52 -1.43 -16.09 1.57
C ASN A 52 -2.23 -14.97 0.89
N ASP A 53 -2.20 -13.74 1.43
CA ASP A 53 -2.87 -12.61 0.80
C ASP A 53 -2.03 -12.06 -0.37
N PRO A 54 -2.50 -12.16 -1.63
CA PRO A 54 -1.73 -11.70 -2.78
C PRO A 54 -1.57 -10.17 -2.84
N GLY A 55 -2.48 -9.41 -2.23
CA GLY A 55 -2.39 -7.96 -2.15
C GLY A 55 -1.32 -7.52 -1.16
N LEU A 56 -1.25 -8.17 -0.01
CA LEU A 56 -0.16 -7.96 0.95
C LEU A 56 1.19 -8.39 0.35
N ALA A 57 1.24 -9.54 -0.32
CA ALA A 57 2.46 -10.00 -0.98
C ALA A 57 2.96 -9.00 -2.04
N ALA A 58 2.06 -8.42 -2.85
CA ALA A 58 2.41 -7.42 -3.85
C ALA A 58 3.05 -6.15 -3.23
N LEU A 59 2.56 -5.71 -2.07
CA LEU A 59 3.14 -4.58 -1.34
C LEU A 59 4.55 -4.89 -0.85
N VAL A 60 4.72 -6.04 -0.19
CA VAL A 60 6.01 -6.49 0.37
C VAL A 60 7.06 -6.71 -0.73
N GLN A 61 6.65 -7.19 -1.90
CA GLN A 61 7.55 -7.43 -3.03
C GLN A 61 7.87 -6.18 -3.86
N SER A 62 7.17 -5.07 -3.62
CA SER A 62 7.35 -3.82 -4.36
C SER A 62 8.70 -3.16 -4.06
N LYS A 63 9.19 -2.30 -4.96
CA LYS A 63 10.44 -1.52 -4.76
C LYS A 63 10.23 -0.23 -3.96
N SER A 64 9.23 -0.18 -3.09
CA SER A 64 9.04 0.92 -2.13
C SER A 64 10.06 0.85 -0.99
N ASP A 65 10.42 2.00 -0.42
CA ASP A 65 11.25 2.09 0.78
C ASP A 65 10.41 1.93 2.07
N ALA A 66 9.10 2.20 2.00
CA ALA A 66 8.15 2.04 3.11
C ALA A 66 6.74 1.68 2.60
N ILE A 67 5.89 1.14 3.48
CA ILE A 67 4.50 0.82 3.18
C ILE A 67 3.57 1.53 4.18
N CYS A 68 2.60 2.28 3.67
CA CYS A 68 1.51 2.87 4.42
C CYS A 68 0.32 1.91 4.41
N PHE A 69 0.08 1.24 5.54
CA PHE A 69 -1.06 0.35 5.69
C PHE A 69 -2.29 1.09 6.21
N VAL A 70 -3.45 0.77 5.64
CA VAL A 70 -4.75 1.22 6.14
C VAL A 70 -5.64 0.04 6.52
N ALA A 71 -6.47 0.27 7.53
CA ALA A 71 -7.57 -0.60 7.91
C ALA A 71 -8.79 0.26 8.25
N LYS A 72 -9.98 -0.34 8.24
CA LYS A 72 -11.20 0.34 8.64
C LYS A 72 -11.46 0.04 10.11
N SER A 73 -11.65 1.09 10.91
CA SER A 73 -11.96 0.99 12.35
C SER A 73 -13.38 1.46 12.68
N TRP A 74 -14.09 2.04 11.71
CA TRP A 74 -15.49 2.41 11.89
C TRP A 74 -16.36 1.15 11.85
N ASP A 75 -17.06 0.86 12.95
CA ASP A 75 -17.90 -0.33 13.16
C ASP A 75 -18.86 -0.64 11.98
N TYR A 76 -19.49 0.38 11.40
CA TYR A 76 -20.34 0.22 10.23
C TYR A 76 -19.56 -0.33 9.03
N HIS A 77 -18.37 0.21 8.76
CA HIS A 77 -17.51 -0.28 7.69
C HIS A 77 -16.92 -1.65 7.98
N VAL A 78 -16.58 -1.95 9.23
CA VAL A 78 -16.07 -3.25 9.64
C VAL A 78 -17.11 -4.34 9.37
N ARG A 79 -18.37 -4.13 9.80
CA ARG A 79 -19.45 -5.09 9.51
C ARG A 79 -19.85 -5.15 8.05
N VAL A 80 -20.08 -4.00 7.41
CA VAL A 80 -20.75 -3.95 6.10
C VAL A 80 -19.75 -4.07 4.94
N ALA A 81 -18.60 -3.40 5.03
CA ALA A 81 -17.63 -3.39 3.95
C ALA A 81 -16.58 -4.51 4.07
N LEU A 82 -16.12 -4.81 5.28
CA LEU A 82 -15.14 -5.88 5.51
C LEU A 82 -15.79 -7.24 5.79
N GLY A 83 -17.03 -7.27 6.32
CA GLY A 83 -17.70 -8.50 6.68
C GLY A 83 -17.06 -9.21 7.87
N CYS A 84 -16.46 -8.46 8.82
CA CYS A 84 -15.79 -9.01 10.00
C CYS A 84 -16.21 -8.30 11.30
N THR A 85 -15.57 -8.69 12.40
CA THR A 85 -15.73 -8.14 13.75
C THR A 85 -14.70 -7.04 14.04
N ASN A 86 -14.93 -6.26 15.11
CA ASN A 86 -13.97 -5.25 15.57
C ASN A 86 -12.80 -5.90 16.33
N GLU A 87 -13.05 -7.09 16.90
CA GLU A 87 -12.10 -8.04 17.46
C GLU A 87 -11.40 -8.84 16.36
#